data_AF-A0A4Z1DD50-F1
#
_entry.id   AF-A0A4Z1DD50-F1
#
_cell.length_a   1.000
_cell.length_b   1.000
_cell.length_c   1.000
_cell.angle_alpha   90.00
_cell.angle_beta   90.00
_cell.angle_gamma   90.00
#
_symmetry.space_group_name_H-M   'P 1'
#
loop_
_entity.id
_entity.type
_entity.pdbx_description
1 polymer ?
#
loop_
_entity_poly.entity_id
_entity_poly.type
_entity_poly.pdbx_seq_one_letter_code
_entity_poly.pdbx_strand_id
1 'polypeptide(L)'
;MAERAGVRIDGNTLRLGDGVVVRFVRTLRLPERGTHPLPPGLGEFPLRRVADYADRVPEAWRARGGVLLPMYLREAMWIGFAGTTEPAALQVGVGKVCAVSGKPWRGVLARDPQNYVTLPRQPWLDGINSGRGTVRQFVAVPVGLGATVEGQVTGEETWGGVQLQAFGLRPEVLERWREAERARSAPLAGGYGAAPAFAAPAPAGPPPAGAAPRQAAAMGLGVGGSMRQEVYRDERPASDWSDTPAGRVFVHLVTPPEWRRITGEEPPPSPVDRAAYTRAGLPWFEHYDDEADDLSPAGPLKPVRPVGDWLGPDLDPWQQPAPGQVVPLKDAPGRPVADGDW
;
A
#
# COMPACT_ATOMS: atom_id res chain seq x y z
N MET A 1 -29.08 -2.24 14.90
CA MET A 1 -27.61 -2.15 14.95
C MET A 1 -27.10 -2.31 13.54
N ALA A 2 -26.32 -1.36 13.02
CA ALA A 2 -25.59 -1.59 11.78
C ALA A 2 -24.48 -2.61 12.06
N GLU A 3 -24.34 -3.60 11.18
CA GLU A 3 -23.26 -4.56 11.21
C GLU A 3 -21.93 -3.81 11.00
N ARG A 4 -20.98 -3.90 11.95
CA ARG A 4 -19.68 -3.24 11.80
C ARG A 4 -18.95 -3.85 10.61
N ALA A 5 -18.83 -3.09 9.51
CA ALA A 5 -18.17 -3.57 8.31
C ALA A 5 -16.73 -4.02 8.62
N GLY A 6 -16.46 -5.31 8.43
CA GLY A 6 -15.14 -5.88 8.65
C GLY A 6 -14.14 -5.55 7.53
N VAL A 7 -13.05 -6.29 7.51
CA VAL A 7 -12.11 -6.28 6.38
C VAL A 7 -12.53 -7.34 5.36
N ARG A 8 -12.64 -6.98 4.09
CA ARG A 8 -12.92 -7.91 2.98
C ARG A 8 -11.97 -7.73 1.80
N ILE A 9 -11.81 -8.79 1.01
CA ILE A 9 -11.10 -8.77 -0.28
C ILE A 9 -12.15 -8.79 -1.39
N ASP A 10 -11.91 -8.03 -2.45
CA ASP A 10 -12.73 -7.86 -3.64
C ASP A 10 -11.80 -7.91 -4.86
N GLY A 11 -11.65 -9.10 -5.47
CA GLY A 11 -10.56 -9.36 -6.42
C GLY A 11 -9.18 -9.22 -5.76
N ASN A 12 -8.38 -8.27 -6.24
CA ASN A 12 -7.09 -7.89 -5.63
C ASN A 12 -7.19 -6.65 -4.71
N THR A 13 -8.39 -6.08 -4.59
CA THR A 13 -8.66 -4.88 -3.79
C THR A 13 -9.01 -5.26 -2.35
N LEU A 14 -8.39 -4.60 -1.38
CA LEU A 14 -8.65 -4.73 0.05
C LEU A 14 -9.59 -3.60 0.50
N ARG A 15 -10.69 -3.95 1.17
CA ARG A 15 -11.66 -2.98 1.70
C ARG A 15 -11.67 -3.02 3.23
N LEU A 16 -11.53 -1.85 3.86
CA LEU A 16 -11.49 -1.70 5.32
C LEU A 16 -12.67 -0.83 5.77
N GLY A 17 -13.55 -1.39 6.61
CA GLY A 17 -14.74 -0.67 7.07
C GLY A 17 -15.70 -0.35 5.92
N ASP A 18 -16.45 0.74 6.07
CA ASP A 18 -17.55 1.10 5.18
C ASP A 18 -17.12 1.76 3.85
N GLY A 19 -15.85 2.15 3.69
CA GLY A 19 -15.43 2.93 2.50
C GLY A 19 -13.95 2.97 2.11
N VAL A 20 -13.00 2.53 2.96
CA VAL A 20 -11.58 2.62 2.60
C VAL A 20 -11.20 1.51 1.63
N VAL A 21 -10.69 1.90 0.47
CA VAL A 21 -10.23 1.04 -0.62
C VAL A 21 -8.72 1.08 -0.68
N VAL A 22 -8.07 -0.08 -0.72
CA VAL A 22 -6.62 -0.23 -0.77
C VAL A 22 -6.24 -1.25 -1.85
N ARG A 23 -5.29 -0.88 -2.70
CA ARG A 23 -4.64 -1.77 -3.69
C ARG A 23 -3.14 -1.74 -3.47
N PHE A 24 -2.48 -2.88 -3.67
CA PHE A 24 -1.03 -2.96 -3.71
C PHE A 24 -0.61 -3.12 -5.16
N VAL A 25 0.23 -2.22 -5.65
CA VAL A 25 0.61 -2.15 -7.06
C VAL A 25 2.11 -2.35 -7.17
N ARG A 26 2.53 -3.24 -8.08
CA ARG A 26 3.96 -3.50 -8.36
C ARG A 26 4.55 -2.32 -9.09
N THR A 27 5.84 -2.05 -8.87
CA THR A 27 6.53 -0.98 -9.58
C THR A 27 8.03 -1.26 -9.74
N LEU A 28 8.69 -0.46 -10.57
CA LEU A 28 10.14 -0.49 -10.75
C LEU A 28 10.82 -0.06 -9.45
N ARG A 29 11.79 -0.84 -8.97
CA ARG A 29 12.73 -0.38 -7.93
C ARG A 29 13.45 0.87 -8.43
N LEU A 30 13.61 1.88 -7.58
CA LEU A 30 14.36 3.10 -7.86
C LEU A 30 15.82 2.99 -7.40
N PRO A 31 16.78 3.62 -8.11
CA PRO A 31 18.16 3.72 -7.64
C PRO A 31 18.28 4.48 -6.33
N GLU A 32 19.25 4.10 -5.52
CA GLU A 32 19.37 4.55 -4.12
C GLU A 32 20.00 5.92 -3.96
N ARG A 33 20.52 6.49 -5.06
CA ARG A 33 21.16 7.81 -5.11
C ARG A 33 20.33 8.75 -5.97
N GLY A 34 20.08 9.95 -5.46
CA GLY A 34 19.26 10.98 -6.09
C GLY A 34 17.78 10.89 -5.71
N THR A 35 17.00 11.82 -6.26
CA THR A 35 15.53 11.82 -6.20
C THR A 35 15.02 11.64 -7.62
N HIS A 36 14.11 10.68 -7.80
CA HIS A 36 13.60 10.26 -9.10
C HIS A 36 12.14 10.67 -9.30
N PRO A 37 11.64 10.72 -10.56
CA PRO A 37 10.22 10.74 -10.83
C PRO A 37 9.55 9.46 -10.29
N LEU A 38 8.23 9.55 -10.07
CA LEU A 38 7.38 8.42 -9.70
C LEU A 38 7.44 7.33 -10.79
N PRO A 39 7.69 6.06 -10.41
CA PRO A 39 7.68 4.95 -11.34
C PRO A 39 6.24 4.50 -11.68
N PRO A 40 6.03 3.78 -12.79
CA PRO A 40 4.73 3.28 -13.23
C PRO A 40 4.13 2.22 -12.30
N GLY A 41 2.82 2.03 -12.35
CA GLY A 41 2.17 0.80 -11.87
C GLY A 41 2.29 -0.33 -12.90
N LEU A 42 2.84 -1.47 -12.48
CA LEU A 42 3.06 -2.71 -13.25
C LEU A 42 2.08 -3.83 -12.84
N GLY A 43 0.81 -3.46 -12.62
CA GLY A 43 -0.25 -4.37 -12.17
C GLY A 43 -0.41 -4.54 -10.66
N GLU A 44 -1.59 -5.00 -10.24
CA GLU A 44 -1.95 -5.24 -8.83
C GLU A 44 -1.43 -6.59 -8.32
N PHE A 45 -0.91 -6.62 -7.09
CA PHE A 45 -0.58 -7.88 -6.41
C PHE A 45 -1.86 -8.65 -6.02
N PRO A 46 -1.91 -9.98 -6.22
CA PRO A 46 -3.05 -10.78 -5.78
C PRO A 46 -3.08 -10.90 -4.26
N LEU A 47 -4.29 -10.83 -3.70
CA LEU A 47 -4.52 -10.98 -2.26
C LEU A 47 -5.29 -12.26 -1.96
N ARG A 48 -4.91 -12.96 -0.88
CA ARG A 48 -5.61 -14.15 -0.37
C ARG A 48 -5.81 -14.02 1.14
N ARG A 49 -6.94 -14.46 1.69
CA ARG A 49 -7.15 -14.39 3.16
C ARG A 49 -6.35 -15.49 3.83
N VAL A 50 -5.68 -15.18 4.94
CA VAL A 50 -4.96 -16.18 5.75
C VAL A 50 -5.88 -17.31 6.21
N ALA A 51 -7.16 -17.00 6.46
CA ALA A 51 -8.18 -17.96 6.88
C ALA A 51 -8.47 -19.06 5.83
N ASP A 52 -8.35 -18.76 4.54
CA ASP A 52 -8.62 -19.72 3.45
C ASP A 52 -7.53 -20.79 3.31
N TYR A 53 -6.38 -20.58 3.98
CA TYR A 53 -5.19 -21.44 3.94
C TYR A 53 -4.70 -21.76 5.36
N ALA A 54 -5.60 -21.75 6.34
CA ALA A 54 -5.28 -21.82 7.77
C ALA A 54 -4.36 -22.99 8.12
N ASP A 55 -4.56 -24.16 7.50
CA ASP A 55 -3.75 -25.38 7.67
C ASP A 55 -2.34 -25.27 7.07
N ARG A 56 -2.15 -24.48 6.01
CA ARG A 56 -0.89 -24.34 5.26
C ARG A 56 -0.01 -23.16 5.69
N VAL A 57 -0.58 -22.16 6.38
CA VAL A 57 0.16 -21.01 6.95
C VAL A 57 0.81 -21.34 8.31
N PRO A 58 1.87 -20.60 8.71
CA PRO A 58 2.41 -20.66 10.07
C PRO A 58 1.35 -20.35 11.14
N GLU A 59 1.46 -21.00 12.30
CA GLU A 59 0.53 -20.81 13.43
C GLU A 59 0.44 -19.33 13.87
N ALA A 60 1.58 -18.64 13.93
CA ALA A 60 1.63 -17.21 14.25
C ALA A 60 0.88 -16.32 13.25
N TRP A 61 0.74 -16.76 11.99
CA TRP A 61 -0.06 -16.05 10.98
C TRP A 61 -1.54 -16.41 11.11
N ARG A 62 -1.86 -17.70 11.32
CA ARG A 62 -3.23 -18.17 11.60
C ARG A 62 -3.85 -17.44 12.79
N ALA A 63 -3.12 -17.35 13.91
CA ALA A 63 -3.56 -16.65 15.12
C ALA A 63 -3.70 -15.13 14.93
N ARG A 64 -2.93 -14.54 14.01
CA ARG A 64 -2.97 -13.11 13.68
C ARG A 64 -4.05 -12.75 12.65
N GLY A 65 -4.43 -13.71 11.80
CA GLY A 65 -5.26 -13.50 10.63
C GLY A 65 -4.60 -12.56 9.61
N GLY A 66 -5.43 -11.90 8.80
CA GLY A 66 -5.00 -10.97 7.77
C GLY A 66 -5.02 -11.56 6.36
N VAL A 67 -4.17 -11.03 5.48
CA VAL A 67 -4.07 -11.40 4.06
C VAL A 67 -2.63 -11.71 3.66
N LEU A 68 -2.47 -12.54 2.64
CA LEU A 68 -1.20 -12.89 2.00
C LEU A 68 -1.02 -12.04 0.74
N LEU A 69 0.20 -11.59 0.47
CA LEU A 69 0.59 -10.84 -0.73
C LEU A 69 1.94 -11.39 -1.23
N PRO A 70 2.05 -11.92 -2.47
CA PRO A 70 3.28 -12.51 -2.99
C PRO A 70 4.18 -11.44 -3.60
N MET A 71 5.45 -11.41 -3.20
CA MET A 71 6.39 -10.40 -3.67
C MET A 71 7.78 -11.02 -3.86
N TYR A 72 8.47 -10.70 -4.96
CA TYR A 72 9.85 -11.16 -5.17
C TYR A 72 10.81 -10.29 -4.33
N LEU A 73 11.95 -10.86 -3.93
CA LEU A 73 12.99 -10.09 -3.25
C LEU A 73 13.49 -8.96 -4.16
N ARG A 74 13.73 -7.77 -3.58
CA ARG A 74 14.08 -6.53 -4.30
C ARG A 74 12.97 -5.91 -5.16
N GLU A 75 11.77 -6.48 -5.24
CA GLU A 75 10.64 -5.76 -5.86
C GLU A 75 10.28 -4.51 -5.06
N ALA A 76 9.73 -3.53 -5.76
CA ALA A 76 9.11 -2.37 -5.16
C ALA A 76 7.59 -2.41 -5.34
N MET A 77 6.88 -1.72 -4.44
CA MET A 77 5.45 -1.53 -4.55
C MET A 77 5.01 -0.16 -4.05
N TRP A 78 3.83 0.27 -4.48
CA TRP A 78 3.10 1.38 -3.88
C TRP A 78 1.69 0.95 -3.48
N ILE A 79 1.06 1.76 -2.61
CA ILE A 79 -0.26 1.50 -2.07
C ILE A 79 -1.23 2.55 -2.63
N GLY A 80 -2.20 2.11 -3.43
CA GLY A 80 -3.21 2.98 -4.04
C GLY A 80 -4.50 3.04 -3.23
N PHE A 81 -5.09 4.23 -3.10
CA PHE A 81 -6.31 4.48 -2.31
C PHE A 81 -7.55 4.81 -3.16
N ALA A 82 -7.38 4.88 -4.49
CA ALA A 82 -8.42 5.22 -5.45
C ALA A 82 -9.68 4.34 -5.33
N GLY A 83 -10.84 4.99 -5.23
CA GLY A 83 -12.12 4.34 -4.95
C GLY A 83 -12.57 4.46 -3.49
N THR A 84 -11.73 4.97 -2.59
CA THR A 84 -12.18 5.54 -1.32
C THR A 84 -12.97 6.82 -1.62
N THR A 85 -14.21 6.91 -1.17
CA THR A 85 -15.09 8.08 -1.42
C THR A 85 -15.34 8.91 -0.17
N GLU A 86 -15.46 8.27 0.99
CA GLU A 86 -15.70 8.94 2.27
C GLU A 86 -14.38 9.28 2.99
N PRO A 87 -14.33 10.34 3.82
CA PRO A 87 -13.09 10.73 4.47
C PRO A 87 -12.66 9.71 5.52
N ALA A 88 -11.38 9.34 5.48
CA ALA A 88 -10.80 8.40 6.42
C ALA A 88 -9.34 8.74 6.73
N ALA A 89 -8.95 8.55 7.98
CA ALA A 89 -7.55 8.51 8.38
C ALA A 89 -7.05 7.06 8.28
N LEU A 90 -6.09 6.79 7.39
CA LEU A 90 -5.49 5.47 7.21
C LEU A 90 -4.07 5.45 7.79
N GLN A 91 -3.87 4.67 8.85
CA GLN A 91 -2.54 4.37 9.35
C GLN A 91 -1.89 3.30 8.46
N VAL A 92 -0.68 3.58 7.99
CA VAL A 92 0.18 2.63 7.27
C VAL A 92 1.42 2.32 8.09
N GLY A 93 1.64 1.03 8.36
CA GLY A 93 2.74 0.52 9.16
C GLY A 93 3.53 -0.52 8.38
N VAL A 94 4.84 -0.49 8.53
CA VAL A 94 5.77 -1.44 7.91
C VAL A 94 6.59 -2.07 9.04
N GLY A 95 6.40 -3.37 9.26
CA GLY A 95 6.98 -4.05 10.43
C GLY A 95 6.79 -3.30 11.75
N LYS A 96 5.55 -2.88 12.07
CA LYS A 96 5.22 -2.11 13.28
C LYS A 96 5.92 -0.75 13.43
N VAL A 97 6.51 -0.20 12.37
CA VAL A 97 6.93 1.21 12.31
C VAL A 97 5.93 1.98 11.45
N CYS A 98 5.41 3.11 11.92
CA CYS A 98 4.51 3.94 11.13
C CYS A 98 5.27 4.57 9.93
N ALA A 99 4.82 4.32 8.70
CA ALA A 99 5.45 4.84 7.49
C ALA A 99 5.41 6.39 7.38
N VAL A 100 4.46 7.04 8.06
CA VAL A 100 4.29 8.50 8.04
C VAL A 100 5.11 9.20 9.12
N SER A 101 5.16 8.66 10.35
CA SER A 101 5.79 9.30 11.51
C SER A 101 7.13 8.70 11.95
N GLY A 102 7.44 7.48 11.52
CA GLY A 102 8.54 6.66 12.06
C GLY A 102 8.39 6.21 13.50
N LYS A 103 7.33 6.60 14.22
CA LYS A 103 7.10 6.15 15.59
C LYS A 103 6.63 4.67 15.59
N PRO A 104 6.88 3.93 16.69
CA PRO A 104 6.32 2.59 16.87
C PRO A 104 4.80 2.58 16.68
N TRP A 105 4.29 1.54 16.04
CA TRP A 105 2.88 1.38 15.69
C TRP A 105 2.00 1.41 16.93
N ARG A 106 1.07 2.37 16.97
CA ARG A 106 0.00 2.46 17.95
C ARG A 106 -1.31 2.51 17.19
N GLY A 107 -2.27 1.67 17.59
CA GLY A 107 -3.60 1.61 16.97
C GLY A 107 -4.51 2.78 17.34
N VAL A 108 -3.95 3.98 17.48
CA VAL A 108 -4.61 5.26 17.76
C VAL A 108 -3.98 6.34 16.88
N LEU A 109 -4.81 7.28 16.41
CA LEU A 109 -4.36 8.41 15.62
C LEU A 109 -3.54 9.39 16.48
N ALA A 110 -2.54 10.02 15.87
CA ALA A 110 -1.80 11.13 16.42
C ALA A 110 -1.56 12.16 15.30
N ARG A 111 -1.61 13.46 15.63
CA ARG A 111 -1.31 14.58 14.71
C ARG A 111 0.05 15.23 14.95
N ASP A 112 0.68 14.99 16.10
CA ASP A 112 2.03 15.48 16.38
C ASP A 112 2.99 14.36 16.84
N PRO A 113 3.87 13.87 15.94
CA PRO A 113 3.78 13.99 14.49
C PRO A 113 2.59 13.17 13.96
N GLN A 114 2.07 13.56 12.79
CA GLN A 114 0.98 12.85 12.13
C GLN A 114 1.37 11.39 11.81
N ASN A 115 0.48 10.43 12.11
CA ASN A 115 0.75 9.00 11.95
C ASN A 115 -0.16 8.25 10.95
N TYR A 116 -0.82 9.00 10.06
CA TYR A 116 -1.78 8.50 9.05
C TYR A 116 -1.73 9.34 7.77
N VAL A 117 -2.26 8.79 6.68
CA VAL A 117 -2.61 9.53 5.46
C VAL A 117 -4.10 9.90 5.47
N THR A 118 -4.45 11.02 4.85
CA THR A 118 -5.82 11.55 4.81
C THR A 118 -6.51 11.21 3.50
N LEU A 119 -7.45 10.27 3.53
CA LEU A 119 -8.25 9.86 2.38
C LEU A 119 -9.52 10.70 2.25
N PRO A 120 -10.06 10.91 1.03
CA PRO A 120 -9.51 10.49 -0.26
C PRO A 120 -8.44 11.43 -0.83
N ARG A 121 -8.07 12.53 -0.14
CA ARG A 121 -7.09 13.52 -0.63
C ARG A 121 -5.75 12.91 -1.00
N GLN A 122 -5.17 12.05 -0.15
CA GLN A 122 -3.99 11.27 -0.50
C GLN A 122 -4.41 10.17 -1.49
N PRO A 123 -3.91 10.17 -2.74
CA PRO A 123 -4.34 9.20 -3.75
C PRO A 123 -3.56 7.88 -3.69
N TRP A 124 -2.28 7.92 -3.27
CA TRP A 124 -1.41 6.76 -3.06
C TRP A 124 -0.28 7.04 -2.06
N LEU A 125 0.51 6.00 -1.74
CA LEU A 125 1.75 6.07 -0.96
C LEU A 125 2.79 5.05 -1.48
N ASP A 126 3.89 5.54 -2.07
CA ASP A 126 4.99 4.75 -2.61
C ASP A 126 6.03 4.31 -1.57
N GLY A 127 6.07 4.93 -0.40
CA GLY A 127 7.19 4.76 0.51
C GLY A 127 7.01 5.33 1.90
N ILE A 128 8.09 5.31 2.67
CA ILE A 128 8.15 5.96 3.97
C ILE A 128 8.45 7.46 3.83
N ASN A 129 7.86 8.28 4.69
CA ASN A 129 8.04 9.73 4.71
C ASN A 129 9.52 10.13 4.92
N SER A 130 10.10 10.87 3.96
CA SER A 130 11.37 11.60 4.11
C SER A 130 11.19 13.13 4.10
N GLY A 131 9.97 13.60 3.83
CA GLY A 131 9.50 14.99 3.82
C GLY A 131 10.17 15.86 2.76
N ARG A 132 9.74 17.13 2.68
CA ARG A 132 10.16 18.09 1.63
C ARG A 132 9.74 17.58 0.24
N GLY A 133 8.50 17.13 0.12
CA GLY A 133 7.92 16.54 -1.08
C GLY A 133 8.58 15.23 -1.50
N THR A 134 9.09 14.44 -0.54
CA THR A 134 9.72 13.14 -0.86
C THR A 134 9.31 12.00 0.06
N VAL A 135 9.23 10.82 -0.55
CA VAL A 135 9.20 9.52 0.13
C VAL A 135 10.33 8.62 -0.36
N ARG A 136 10.67 7.60 0.42
CA ARG A 136 11.63 6.56 0.01
C ARG A 136 10.92 5.22 -0.15
N GLN A 137 11.05 4.66 -1.35
CA GLN A 137 10.23 3.58 -1.87
C GLN A 137 10.14 2.35 -0.96
N PHE A 138 8.97 1.73 -0.85
CA PHE A 138 8.84 0.41 -0.23
C PHE A 138 9.50 -0.66 -1.09
N VAL A 139 10.50 -1.37 -0.56
CA VAL A 139 11.20 -2.47 -1.25
C VAL A 139 11.18 -3.73 -0.40
N ALA A 140 10.83 -4.86 -1.01
CA ALA A 140 10.76 -6.16 -0.32
C ALA A 140 12.14 -6.67 0.06
N VAL A 141 12.31 -7.02 1.34
CA VAL A 141 13.54 -7.63 1.87
C VAL A 141 13.23 -8.81 2.80
N PRO A 142 14.15 -9.79 2.92
CA PRO A 142 14.04 -10.83 3.94
C PRO A 142 14.08 -10.23 5.35
N VAL A 143 13.27 -10.77 6.25
CA VAL A 143 13.44 -10.57 7.69
C VAL A 143 14.68 -11.34 8.17
N GLY A 144 15.43 -10.75 9.10
CA GLY A 144 16.64 -11.31 9.70
C GLY A 144 17.96 -10.71 9.18
N LEU A 145 17.90 -9.73 8.26
CA LEU A 145 19.09 -9.03 7.73
C LEU A 145 19.38 -7.70 8.43
N GLY A 146 18.44 -7.16 9.21
CA GLY A 146 18.50 -5.79 9.73
C GLY A 146 18.26 -4.71 8.67
N ALA A 147 17.74 -5.10 7.50
CA ALA A 147 17.52 -4.23 6.34
C ALA A 147 16.10 -3.63 6.28
N THR A 148 15.13 -4.22 6.99
CA THR A 148 13.76 -3.70 7.04
C THR A 148 13.71 -2.36 7.78
N VAL A 149 12.67 -1.55 7.52
CA VAL A 149 12.40 -0.33 8.30
C VAL A 149 12.21 -0.66 9.79
N GLU A 150 11.64 -1.83 10.10
CA GLU A 150 11.53 -2.35 11.47
C GLU A 150 12.92 -2.50 12.11
N GLY A 151 13.79 -3.33 11.54
CA GLY A 151 15.14 -3.58 12.05
C GLY A 151 15.98 -2.33 12.21
N GLN A 152 15.89 -1.42 11.25
CA GLN A 152 16.66 -0.18 11.26
C GLN A 152 16.15 0.88 12.26
N VAL A 153 14.88 0.83 12.66
CA VAL A 153 14.28 1.79 13.61
C VAL A 153 14.16 1.24 15.03
N THR A 154 13.94 -0.07 15.18
CA THR A 154 13.70 -0.72 16.49
C THR A 154 14.87 -1.58 16.97
N GLY A 155 15.73 -2.05 16.07
CA GLY A 155 16.76 -3.06 16.36
C GLY A 155 16.26 -4.51 16.34
N GLU A 156 14.97 -4.74 16.09
CA GLU A 156 14.34 -6.07 16.01
C GLU A 156 13.75 -6.29 14.60
N GLU A 157 13.63 -7.53 14.14
CA GLU A 157 12.86 -7.86 12.92
C GLU A 157 11.94 -9.05 13.23
N THR A 158 10.83 -8.76 13.93
CA THR A 158 9.92 -9.77 14.51
C THR A 158 8.59 -9.84 13.76
N TRP A 159 8.15 -8.73 13.17
CA TRP A 159 6.79 -8.62 12.62
C TRP A 159 6.76 -8.74 11.09
N GLY A 160 7.61 -7.99 10.40
CA GLY A 160 7.57 -7.84 8.95
C GLY A 160 6.22 -7.32 8.45
N GLY A 161 5.96 -7.55 7.16
CA GLY A 161 4.68 -7.23 6.51
C GLY A 161 4.25 -5.76 6.58
N VAL A 162 3.00 -5.53 6.17
CA VAL A 162 2.31 -4.22 6.26
C VAL A 162 1.16 -4.32 7.26
N GLN A 163 0.92 -3.23 7.99
CA GLN A 163 -0.24 -3.08 8.88
C GLN A 163 -1.05 -1.88 8.41
N LEU A 164 -2.36 -2.10 8.28
CA LEU A 164 -3.31 -1.07 7.87
C LEU A 164 -4.42 -0.97 8.91
N GLN A 165 -4.78 0.26 9.25
CA GLN A 165 -5.86 0.54 10.19
C GLN A 165 -6.58 1.83 9.77
N ALA A 166 -7.86 1.68 9.42
CA ALA A 166 -8.70 2.75 8.91
C ALA A 166 -9.62 3.29 10.00
N PHE A 167 -9.69 4.61 10.12
CA PHE A 167 -10.58 5.33 11.03
C PHE A 167 -11.47 6.25 10.18
N GLY A 168 -12.77 6.03 10.23
CA GLY A 168 -13.74 6.94 9.61
C GLY A 168 -13.94 8.20 10.45
N LEU A 169 -14.71 9.14 9.91
CA LEU A 169 -15.29 10.23 10.69
C LEU A 169 -16.23 9.70 11.77
N ARG A 170 -16.40 10.44 12.88
CA ARG A 170 -17.47 10.16 13.86
C ARG A 170 -18.85 10.31 13.20
N PRO A 171 -19.88 9.54 13.61
CA PRO A 171 -21.16 9.47 12.88
C PRO A 171 -21.79 10.83 12.61
N GLU A 172 -21.80 11.74 13.57
CA GLU A 172 -22.41 13.06 13.46
C GLU A 172 -21.64 13.97 12.49
N VAL A 173 -20.32 13.77 12.39
CA VAL A 173 -19.45 14.48 11.45
C VAL A 173 -19.60 13.91 10.04
N LEU A 174 -19.71 12.58 9.93
CA LEU A 174 -19.91 11.87 8.67
C LEU A 174 -21.23 12.26 8.01
N GLU A 175 -22.33 12.32 8.75
CA GLU A 175 -23.63 12.73 8.21
C GLU A 175 -23.62 14.19 7.72
N ARG A 176 -23.04 15.14 8.50
CA ARG A 176 -22.87 16.53 8.03
C ARG A 176 -22.00 16.61 6.77
N TRP A 177 -20.96 15.79 6.67
CA TRP A 177 -20.13 15.72 5.47
C TRP A 177 -20.93 15.16 4.28
N ARG A 178 -21.67 14.06 4.45
CA ARG A 178 -22.56 13.47 3.44
C ARG A 178 -23.67 14.43 2.98
N GLU A 179 -24.18 15.29 3.88
CA GLU A 179 -25.11 16.37 3.53
C GLU A 179 -24.42 17.44 2.68
N ALA A 180 -23.23 17.89 3.07
CA ALA A 180 -22.46 18.89 2.34
C ALA A 180 -21.95 18.38 0.97
N GLU A 181 -21.63 17.09 0.83
CA GLU A 181 -21.37 16.47 -0.47
C GLU A 181 -22.64 16.41 -1.32
N ARG A 182 -23.76 15.91 -0.78
CA ARG A 182 -25.04 15.87 -1.53
C ARG A 182 -25.50 17.25 -2.01
N ALA A 183 -25.25 18.30 -1.23
CA ALA A 183 -25.52 19.68 -1.63
C ALA A 183 -24.59 20.16 -2.77
N ARG A 184 -23.31 19.75 -2.77
CA ARG A 184 -22.34 20.05 -3.83
C ARG A 184 -22.55 19.23 -5.11
N SER A 185 -23.02 17.98 -4.97
CA SER A 185 -23.32 17.07 -6.08
C SER A 185 -24.77 17.18 -6.59
N ALA A 186 -25.57 18.12 -6.07
CA ALA A 186 -26.94 18.33 -6.51
C ALA A 186 -26.94 18.81 -7.99
N PRO A 187 -27.60 18.08 -8.91
CA PRO A 187 -27.50 18.39 -10.33
C PRO A 187 -28.27 19.68 -10.68
N LEU A 188 -27.66 20.53 -11.52
CA LEU A 188 -28.44 21.35 -12.45
C LEU A 188 -29.24 20.40 -13.34
N ALA A 189 -30.56 20.59 -13.40
CA ALA A 189 -31.48 19.59 -13.94
C ALA A 189 -31.20 19.23 -15.43
N GLY A 190 -30.96 17.95 -15.73
CA GLY A 190 -30.71 17.50 -17.10
C GLY A 190 -30.52 15.98 -17.33
N GLY A 191 -31.62 15.25 -17.51
CA GLY A 191 -31.74 14.25 -18.58
C GLY A 191 -31.18 12.81 -18.45
N TYR A 192 -32.06 11.88 -18.04
CA TYR A 192 -32.28 10.51 -18.59
C TYR A 192 -31.16 9.44 -18.73
N GLY A 193 -31.48 8.23 -18.25
CA GLY A 193 -31.10 6.95 -18.90
C GLY A 193 -30.58 5.84 -17.97
N ALA A 194 -31.29 4.71 -17.84
CA ALA A 194 -30.87 3.55 -17.04
C ALA A 194 -31.26 2.20 -17.68
N ALA A 195 -30.41 1.17 -17.54
CA ALA A 195 -30.65 -0.23 -17.91
C ALA A 195 -29.66 -1.19 -17.16
N PRO A 196 -29.90 -2.51 -17.05
CA PRO A 196 -29.62 -3.27 -15.81
C PRO A 196 -28.51 -4.34 -15.87
N ALA A 197 -28.31 -5.05 -14.74
CA ALA A 197 -27.26 -6.06 -14.49
C ALA A 197 -27.76 -7.53 -14.55
N PHE A 198 -26.81 -8.49 -14.58
CA PHE A 198 -27.04 -9.95 -14.58
C PHE A 198 -26.33 -10.67 -13.42
N ALA A 199 -26.73 -11.91 -13.10
CA ALA A 199 -26.37 -12.67 -11.89
C ALA A 199 -25.46 -13.91 -12.15
N ALA A 200 -25.00 -14.57 -11.06
CA ALA A 200 -24.06 -15.70 -11.07
C ALA A 200 -24.47 -16.89 -10.14
N PRO A 201 -23.92 -18.11 -10.31
CA PRO A 201 -24.14 -19.28 -9.43
C PRO A 201 -22.89 -19.73 -8.61
N ALA A 202 -23.05 -20.77 -7.77
CA ALA A 202 -22.18 -21.15 -6.63
C ALA A 202 -21.82 -22.69 -6.57
N PRO A 203 -21.09 -23.27 -5.55
CA PRO A 203 -20.05 -24.31 -5.79
C PRO A 203 -20.11 -25.65 -4.96
N ALA A 204 -19.01 -26.45 -5.04
CA ALA A 204 -18.52 -27.52 -4.11
C ALA A 204 -16.98 -27.74 -4.35
N GLY A 205 -16.13 -28.50 -3.62
CA GLY A 205 -16.22 -29.33 -2.39
C GLY A 205 -14.83 -29.92 -1.96
N PRO A 206 -14.65 -30.58 -0.79
CA PRO A 206 -13.34 -31.00 -0.20
C PRO A 206 -13.01 -32.53 -0.33
N PRO A 207 -11.80 -33.12 -0.05
CA PRO A 207 -10.97 -33.05 1.20
C PRO A 207 -9.40 -33.22 0.97
N PRO A 208 -8.57 -33.84 1.86
CA PRO A 208 -8.08 -33.42 3.21
C PRO A 208 -6.53 -33.29 3.37
N ALA A 209 -6.08 -33.02 4.61
CA ALA A 209 -4.71 -32.79 5.11
C ALA A 209 -3.77 -34.03 5.14
N GLY A 210 -2.45 -33.94 5.44
CA GLY A 210 -1.57 -32.82 5.82
C GLY A 210 -0.15 -33.28 6.23
N ALA A 211 0.73 -32.37 6.70
CA ALA A 211 2.08 -32.70 7.23
C ALA A 211 2.60 -31.68 8.27
N ALA A 212 3.60 -32.09 9.06
CA ALA A 212 4.09 -31.38 10.26
C ALA A 212 4.97 -30.14 9.99
N PRO A 213 5.07 -29.17 10.93
CA PRO A 213 5.63 -27.85 10.66
C PRO A 213 7.16 -27.74 10.77
N ARG A 214 7.71 -26.80 10.00
CA ARG A 214 9.01 -26.15 10.20
C ARG A 214 8.81 -24.63 10.02
N GLN A 215 9.66 -23.79 10.63
CA GLN A 215 9.50 -22.34 10.58
C GLN A 215 9.59 -21.78 9.15
N ALA A 216 8.63 -20.93 8.77
CA ALA A 216 8.59 -20.26 7.48
C ALA A 216 9.36 -18.93 7.49
N ALA A 217 9.97 -18.58 6.36
CA ALA A 217 10.69 -17.31 6.18
C ALA A 217 9.70 -16.17 5.88
N ALA A 218 9.58 -15.21 6.81
CA ALA A 218 8.79 -14.00 6.63
C ALA A 218 9.57 -12.91 5.85
N MET A 219 8.86 -11.98 5.23
CA MET A 219 9.44 -10.78 4.62
C MET A 219 8.89 -9.48 5.24
N GLY A 220 9.70 -8.43 5.12
CA GLY A 220 9.34 -7.07 5.49
C GLY A 220 9.65 -6.09 4.37
N LEU A 221 9.49 -4.80 4.66
CA LEU A 221 9.85 -3.72 3.75
C LEU A 221 11.05 -2.97 4.31
N GLY A 222 12.07 -2.82 3.48
CA GLY A 222 13.12 -1.81 3.63
C GLY A 222 12.80 -0.60 2.75
N VAL A 223 13.81 0.24 2.49
CA VAL A 223 13.68 1.42 1.63
C VAL A 223 14.55 1.35 0.37
N GLY A 224 13.97 1.76 -0.76
CA GLY A 224 14.67 1.97 -2.02
C GLY A 224 15.07 3.43 -2.24
N GLY A 225 15.12 3.83 -3.51
CA GLY A 225 15.36 5.21 -3.93
C GLY A 225 14.35 6.23 -3.39
N SER A 226 14.78 7.49 -3.38
CA SER A 226 13.94 8.65 -3.07
C SER A 226 13.16 9.07 -4.31
N MET A 227 11.91 9.48 -4.15
CA MET A 227 11.08 10.03 -5.23
C MET A 227 10.27 11.24 -4.79
N ARG A 228 9.81 12.03 -5.77
CA ARG A 228 8.89 13.15 -5.52
C ARG A 228 7.49 12.61 -5.20
N GLN A 229 7.09 12.73 -3.93
CA GLN A 229 5.74 12.46 -3.47
C GLN A 229 5.53 13.16 -2.14
N GLU A 230 4.41 13.85 -2.00
CA GLU A 230 4.01 14.51 -0.76
C GLU A 230 3.19 13.55 0.11
N VAL A 231 3.24 13.76 1.42
CA VAL A 231 2.36 13.10 2.38
C VAL A 231 1.56 14.17 3.09
N TYR A 232 0.27 14.25 2.79
CA TYR A 232 -0.52 15.43 3.13
C TYR A 232 -0.79 15.57 4.63
N ARG A 233 -0.66 16.81 5.08
CA ARG A 233 -1.10 17.25 6.40
C ARG A 233 -2.62 17.14 6.49
N ASP A 234 -3.10 16.58 7.59
CA ASP A 234 -4.51 16.65 7.93
C ASP A 234 -4.88 18.07 8.32
N GLU A 235 -5.88 18.63 7.66
CA GLU A 235 -6.48 19.93 7.99
C GLU A 235 -7.68 19.78 8.93
N ARG A 236 -8.28 18.59 9.03
CA ARG A 236 -9.49 18.38 9.85
C ARG A 236 -9.18 18.53 11.34
N PRO A 237 -10.17 18.96 12.16
CA PRO A 237 -10.06 18.87 13.61
C PRO A 237 -9.73 17.44 14.05
N ALA A 238 -8.79 17.26 14.99
CA ALA A 238 -8.42 15.93 15.50
C ALA A 238 -9.63 15.17 16.08
N SER A 239 -10.61 15.92 16.59
CA SER A 239 -11.87 15.41 17.09
C SER A 239 -12.74 14.76 16.03
N ASP A 240 -12.63 15.11 14.75
CA ASP A 240 -13.58 14.66 13.73
C ASP A 240 -13.47 13.16 13.42
N TRP A 241 -12.32 12.57 13.71
CA TRP A 241 -12.04 11.15 13.54
C TRP A 241 -12.60 10.29 14.68
N SER A 242 -13.00 9.06 14.34
CA SER A 242 -13.30 8.02 15.32
C SER A 242 -12.06 7.66 16.13
N ASP A 243 -12.24 7.39 17.42
CA ASP A 243 -11.23 6.81 18.31
C ASP A 243 -11.02 5.30 18.06
N THR A 244 -12.05 4.65 17.52
CA THR A 244 -12.08 3.23 17.18
C THR A 244 -11.94 3.02 15.68
N PRO A 245 -11.10 2.08 15.22
CA PRO A 245 -10.94 1.81 13.81
C PRO A 245 -12.17 1.11 13.24
N ALA A 246 -12.57 1.50 12.03
CA ALA A 246 -13.58 0.81 11.24
C ALA A 246 -13.05 -0.51 10.67
N GLY A 247 -11.76 -0.59 10.36
CA GLY A 247 -11.12 -1.82 9.90
C GLY A 247 -9.63 -1.88 10.23
N ARG A 248 -9.11 -3.09 10.49
CA ARG A 248 -7.69 -3.35 10.75
C ARG A 248 -7.26 -4.66 10.12
N VAL A 249 -6.13 -4.67 9.43
CA VAL A 249 -5.60 -5.83 8.71
C VAL A 249 -4.08 -5.89 8.78
N PHE A 250 -3.56 -7.12 8.79
CA PHE A 250 -2.14 -7.42 8.61
C PHE A 250 -1.96 -8.03 7.22
N VAL A 251 -0.96 -7.56 6.47
CA VAL A 251 -0.60 -8.06 5.15
C VAL A 251 0.74 -8.78 5.30
N HIS A 252 0.73 -10.10 5.18
CA HIS A 252 1.93 -10.92 5.21
C HIS A 252 2.54 -10.92 3.82
N LEU A 253 3.74 -10.37 3.69
CA LEU A 253 4.53 -10.44 2.47
C LEU A 253 5.16 -11.83 2.40
N VAL A 254 4.87 -12.58 1.34
CA VAL A 254 5.34 -13.95 1.15
C VAL A 254 6.22 -14.07 -0.09
N THR A 255 7.28 -14.86 0.01
CA THR A 255 8.15 -15.12 -1.15
C THR A 255 7.42 -15.93 -2.22
N PRO A 256 7.85 -15.91 -3.50
CA PRO A 256 7.20 -16.69 -4.55
C PRO A 256 7.14 -18.21 -4.28
N PRO A 257 8.19 -18.87 -3.74
CA PRO A 257 8.09 -20.28 -3.33
C PRO A 257 7.09 -20.51 -2.20
N GLU A 258 7.04 -19.60 -1.23
CA GLU A 258 6.13 -19.70 -0.07
C GLU A 258 4.67 -19.45 -0.46
N TRP A 259 4.42 -18.55 -1.42
CA TRP A 259 3.09 -18.40 -2.04
C TRP A 259 2.65 -19.71 -2.69
N ARG A 260 3.44 -20.28 -3.61
CA ARG A 260 3.12 -21.57 -4.26
C ARG A 260 2.84 -22.66 -3.24
N ARG A 261 3.64 -22.73 -2.16
CA ARG A 261 3.47 -23.70 -1.07
C ARG A 261 2.16 -23.50 -0.29
N ILE A 262 1.81 -22.25 0.04
CA ILE A 262 0.62 -21.93 0.82
C ILE A 262 -0.64 -22.03 -0.03
N THR A 263 -0.67 -21.41 -1.21
CA THR A 263 -1.88 -21.26 -2.02
C THR A 263 -2.08 -22.42 -2.98
N GLY A 264 -1.00 -22.93 -3.57
CA GLY A 264 -1.02 -23.81 -4.75
C GLY A 264 -1.04 -23.04 -6.08
N GLU A 265 -1.03 -21.70 -6.04
CA GLU A 265 -1.10 -20.83 -7.21
C GLU A 265 0.29 -20.38 -7.65
N GLU A 266 0.48 -20.18 -8.95
CA GLU A 266 1.66 -19.50 -9.47
C GLU A 266 1.57 -17.99 -9.14
N PRO A 267 2.56 -17.38 -8.47
CA PRO A 267 2.57 -15.94 -8.26
C PRO A 267 2.84 -15.24 -9.60
N PRO A 268 2.24 -14.06 -9.87
CA PRO A 268 2.50 -13.34 -11.11
C PRO A 268 4.01 -13.12 -11.30
N PRO A 269 4.56 -13.32 -12.52
CA PRO A 269 5.99 -13.21 -12.79
C PRO A 269 6.51 -11.84 -12.36
N SER A 270 7.82 -11.72 -12.11
CA SER A 270 8.45 -10.43 -11.81
C SER A 270 8.80 -9.72 -13.12
N PRO A 271 8.04 -8.69 -13.55
CA PRO A 271 8.28 -8.00 -14.81
C PRO A 271 9.16 -6.79 -14.50
N VAL A 272 10.44 -7.04 -14.16
CA VAL A 272 11.33 -6.00 -13.64
C VAL A 272 12.73 -6.07 -14.28
N ASP A 273 12.80 -5.80 -15.58
CA ASP A 273 13.99 -5.18 -16.19
C ASP A 273 13.70 -3.68 -16.33
N ARG A 274 14.32 -2.86 -15.47
CA ARG A 274 14.19 -1.39 -15.51
C ARG A 274 14.71 -0.83 -16.83
N ALA A 275 15.78 -1.41 -17.38
CA ALA A 275 16.36 -0.98 -18.63
C ALA A 275 15.49 -1.37 -19.83
N ALA A 276 14.73 -2.48 -19.77
CA ALA A 276 13.69 -2.77 -20.77
C ALA A 276 12.60 -1.69 -20.77
N TYR A 277 12.11 -1.32 -19.59
CA TYR A 277 11.08 -0.29 -19.46
C TYR A 277 11.52 1.07 -20.03
N THR A 278 12.74 1.53 -19.71
CA THR A 278 13.27 2.78 -20.28
C THR A 278 13.51 2.66 -21.79
N ARG A 279 14.04 1.52 -22.28
CA ARG A 279 14.24 1.27 -23.73
C ARG A 279 12.93 1.26 -24.51
N ALA A 280 11.83 0.82 -23.91
CA ALA A 280 10.50 0.80 -24.52
C ALA A 280 9.84 2.20 -24.63
N GLY A 281 10.48 3.27 -24.13
CA GLY A 281 9.95 4.63 -24.24
C GLY A 281 8.76 4.94 -23.33
N LEU A 282 8.41 4.03 -22.42
CA LEU A 282 7.23 4.13 -21.56
C LEU A 282 7.31 5.27 -20.51
N PRO A 283 6.16 5.75 -20.00
CA PRO A 283 6.11 6.95 -19.17
C PRO A 283 6.58 6.74 -17.73
N TRP A 284 7.16 7.80 -17.20
CA TRP A 284 7.44 8.09 -15.79
C TRP A 284 6.56 9.26 -15.36
N PHE A 285 6.40 9.49 -14.06
CA PHE A 285 5.43 10.47 -13.57
C PHE A 285 6.04 11.49 -12.60
N GLU A 286 5.54 12.72 -12.60
CA GLU A 286 5.74 13.66 -11.49
C GLU A 286 4.38 14.09 -10.96
N HIS A 287 4.23 14.10 -9.64
CA HIS A 287 3.04 14.61 -8.97
C HIS A 287 3.44 15.76 -8.06
N TYR A 288 2.66 16.83 -8.08
CA TYR A 288 2.86 18.03 -7.30
C TYR A 288 1.49 18.73 -7.17
N ASP A 289 1.08 18.99 -5.94
CA ASP A 289 -0.20 19.62 -5.60
C ASP A 289 0.08 21.00 -4.99
N ASP A 290 -0.10 22.06 -5.79
CA ASP A 290 0.12 23.46 -5.37
C ASP A 290 -0.78 23.90 -4.21
N GLU A 291 -1.84 23.16 -3.87
CA GLU A 291 -2.81 23.49 -2.82
C GLU A 291 -2.62 22.66 -1.53
N ALA A 292 -1.64 21.75 -1.46
CA ALA A 292 -1.46 20.84 -0.33
C ALA A 292 -0.22 21.10 0.54
N ASP A 293 -0.41 20.98 1.87
CA ASP A 293 0.67 21.02 2.86
C ASP A 293 1.37 19.64 2.99
N ASP A 294 2.63 19.52 2.57
CA ASP A 294 3.48 18.35 2.86
C ASP A 294 3.88 18.25 4.35
N LEU A 295 3.97 17.03 4.86
CA LEU A 295 4.48 16.77 6.20
C LEU A 295 6.00 16.95 6.30
N SER A 296 6.43 17.56 7.41
CA SER A 296 7.86 17.66 7.74
C SER A 296 8.53 16.28 7.86
N PRO A 297 9.84 16.16 7.52
CA PRO A 297 10.59 14.91 7.60
C PRO A 297 10.49 14.21 8.96
N ALA A 298 9.93 13.01 8.97
CA ALA A 298 9.82 12.17 10.15
C ALA A 298 11.20 11.86 10.78
N GLY A 299 11.48 12.48 11.92
CA GLY A 299 12.76 12.35 12.65
C GLY A 299 13.26 10.90 12.79
N PRO A 300 12.45 9.95 13.27
CA PRO A 300 12.86 8.55 13.44
C PRO A 300 13.14 7.80 12.13
N LEU A 301 12.65 8.28 10.98
CA LEU A 301 12.91 7.65 9.68
C LEU A 301 14.22 8.12 9.04
N LYS A 302 14.73 9.30 9.41
CA LYS A 302 15.96 9.88 8.84
C LYS A 302 17.18 8.93 8.81
N PRO A 303 17.49 8.12 9.85
CA PRO A 303 18.68 7.27 9.85
C PRO A 303 18.52 5.95 9.05
N VAL A 304 17.32 5.59 8.60
CA VAL A 304 17.09 4.38 7.79
C VAL A 304 17.91 4.47 6.50
N ARG A 305 18.65 3.42 6.15
CA ARG A 305 19.52 3.30 4.98
C ARG A 305 18.88 2.46 3.87
N PRO A 306 19.21 2.72 2.59
CA PRO A 306 18.72 1.92 1.46
C PRO A 306 19.12 0.45 1.51
N VAL A 307 18.28 -0.42 0.97
CA VAL A 307 18.45 -1.89 1.07
C VAL A 307 19.67 -2.44 0.34
N GLY A 308 20.24 -1.70 -0.62
CA GLY A 308 21.45 -2.06 -1.34
C GLY A 308 22.73 -2.00 -0.50
N ASP A 309 22.71 -1.32 0.66
CA ASP A 309 23.77 -1.46 1.68
C ASP A 309 23.91 -2.92 2.18
N TRP A 310 22.85 -3.73 2.05
CA TRP A 310 22.84 -5.16 2.41
C TRP A 310 22.84 -6.07 1.19
N LEU A 311 21.98 -5.77 0.21
CA LEU A 311 21.75 -6.66 -0.92
C LEU A 311 22.73 -6.44 -2.08
N GLY A 312 23.52 -5.35 -2.04
CA GLY A 312 24.24 -4.81 -3.18
C GLY A 312 23.36 -3.92 -4.07
N PRO A 313 23.96 -3.19 -5.03
CA PRO A 313 23.23 -2.34 -5.97
C PRO A 313 22.22 -3.16 -6.81
N ASP A 314 21.36 -2.48 -7.55
CA ASP A 314 20.70 -3.14 -8.68
C ASP A 314 21.71 -3.54 -9.75
N LEU A 315 21.43 -4.66 -10.41
CA LEU A 315 22.28 -5.22 -11.45
C LEU A 315 22.20 -4.37 -12.73
N ASP A 316 21.07 -3.71 -12.96
CA ASP A 316 20.86 -2.84 -14.11
C ASP A 316 21.29 -1.39 -13.83
N PRO A 317 22.18 -0.81 -14.65
CA PRO A 317 22.58 0.58 -14.50
C PRO A 317 21.40 1.53 -14.74
N TRP A 318 21.33 2.61 -13.93
CA TRP A 318 20.30 3.63 -14.10
C TRP A 318 20.47 4.37 -15.44
N GLN A 319 19.38 4.48 -16.18
CA GLN A 319 19.22 5.36 -17.33
C GLN A 319 18.18 6.41 -16.98
N GLN A 320 18.51 7.70 -17.11
CA GLN A 320 17.52 8.76 -16.93
C GLN A 320 16.42 8.64 -17.99
N PRO A 321 15.14 8.89 -17.65
CA PRO A 321 14.07 9.03 -18.63
C PRO A 321 14.42 10.11 -19.65
N ALA A 322 14.15 9.84 -20.93
CA ALA A 322 14.36 10.82 -22.00
C ALA A 322 13.39 12.01 -21.87
N PRO A 323 13.74 13.19 -22.41
CA PRO A 323 12.83 14.33 -22.46
C PRO A 323 11.49 13.95 -23.11
N GLY A 324 10.38 14.21 -22.41
CA GLY A 324 9.02 13.84 -22.84
C GLY A 324 8.50 12.50 -22.30
N GLN A 325 9.34 11.65 -21.68
CA GLN A 325 8.85 10.45 -20.98
C GLN A 325 8.24 10.77 -19.60
N VAL A 326 8.53 11.92 -19.01
CA VAL A 326 7.98 12.32 -17.70
C VAL A 326 6.65 13.05 -17.91
N VAL A 327 5.58 12.49 -17.35
CA VAL A 327 4.21 12.99 -17.45
C VAL A 327 3.79 13.61 -16.10
N PRO A 328 3.45 14.91 -16.06
CA PRO A 328 2.82 15.50 -14.89
C PRO A 328 1.45 14.87 -14.64
N LEU A 329 1.28 14.26 -13.48
CA LEU A 329 -0.02 13.81 -12.99
C LEU A 329 -0.82 15.02 -12.48
N LYS A 330 -2.09 15.07 -12.87
CA LYS A 330 -3.14 15.82 -12.18
C LYS A 330 -3.95 14.83 -11.35
N ASP A 331 -4.89 15.29 -10.52
CA ASP A 331 -5.59 14.52 -9.46
C ASP A 331 -6.36 13.24 -9.88
N ALA A 332 -6.34 12.88 -11.16
CA ALA A 332 -6.91 11.64 -11.68
C ALA A 332 -5.79 10.62 -12.03
N PRO A 333 -5.79 9.42 -11.43
CA PRO A 333 -4.78 8.40 -11.75
C PRO A 333 -4.90 7.91 -13.20
N GLY A 334 -3.76 7.78 -13.89
CA GLY A 334 -3.67 7.17 -15.21
C GLY A 334 -3.97 5.66 -15.21
N ARG A 335 -4.11 5.08 -16.40
CA ARG A 335 -4.26 3.62 -16.53
C ARG A 335 -2.94 2.90 -16.20
N PRO A 336 -2.95 1.79 -15.44
CA PRO A 336 -1.77 0.95 -15.24
C PRO A 336 -1.22 0.41 -16.56
N VAL A 337 0.09 0.15 -16.62
CA VAL A 337 0.74 -0.54 -17.74
C VAL A 337 0.74 -2.04 -17.45
N ALA A 338 0.41 -2.86 -18.46
CA ALA A 338 0.38 -4.31 -18.34
C ALA A 338 1.72 -4.96 -18.74
N ASP A 339 1.94 -6.18 -18.25
CA ASP A 339 3.08 -7.02 -18.63
C ASP A 339 2.99 -7.40 -20.12
N GLY A 340 4.02 -7.08 -20.90
CA GLY A 340 4.10 -7.37 -22.34
C GLY A 340 3.50 -6.33 -23.30
N ASP A 341 2.90 -5.24 -22.81
CA ASP A 341 2.38 -4.12 -23.63
C ASP A 341 3.44 -3.01 -23.84
N TRP A 342 4.70 -3.38 -24.12
CA TRP A 342 5.85 -2.47 -24.26
C TRP A 342 6.82 -2.83 -25.40
#